data_AF-A0A973Q815-F1
#
_entry.id   AF-A0A973Q815-F1
#
_cell.length_a   1.000
_cell.length_b   1.000
_cell.length_c   1.000
_cell.angle_alpha   90.00
_cell.angle_beta   90.00
_cell.angle_gamma   90.00
#
_symmetry.space_group_name_H-M   'P 1'
#
loop_
_entity.id
_entity.type
_entity.pdbx_description
1 polymer ?
#
loop_
_entity_poly.entity_id
_entity_poly.type
_entity_poly.pdbx_seq_one_letter_code
_entity_poly.pdbx_strand_id
1 'polypeptide(L)'
;MSVFRPSQSYRADLDIRLGGGRMPSWIRPVAEGAAPNSASWLVVMPRRAGKTWLAQGIAAARPGGATIRVDLRSSASVRKARLGCLTEGRPAPPVGEGQLVVVDEPALARPGGPGVDPGLLAEGLQRIRDAGACALVLATPAESALLVPHLGPDVPRDVLRPPVLDAGECERMAARAPQWAPALVERLRTSGPGWLHTPFLLELLLHTAEEEPALRAEGAAHERLLRAAVEEADDRHEYIRQWFHNGLAERHRAALRAARWRAAGLPVPAAAP
;
A
#
# COMPACT_ATOMS: atom_id res chain seq x y z
N MET A 1 -10.96 7.65 25.69
CA MET A 1 -10.16 7.96 24.48
C MET A 1 -9.74 6.65 23.85
N SER A 2 -10.07 6.39 22.58
CA SER A 2 -9.61 5.17 21.91
C SER A 2 -8.13 5.33 21.60
N VAL A 3 -7.28 4.55 22.27
CA VAL A 3 -5.84 4.49 21.99
C VAL A 3 -5.69 4.03 20.55
N PHE A 4 -5.25 4.94 19.67
CA PHE A 4 -4.87 4.57 18.31
C PHE A 4 -3.75 3.53 18.43
N ARG A 5 -4.03 2.30 17.97
CA ARG A 5 -3.05 1.24 17.89
C ARG A 5 -2.67 1.10 16.42
N PRO A 6 -1.52 1.61 15.97
CA PRO A 6 -1.14 1.60 14.54
C PRO A 6 -1.11 0.20 13.91
N SER A 7 -1.00 -0.86 14.73
CA SER A 7 -1.08 -2.27 14.32
C SER A 7 -2.50 -2.80 14.14
N GLN A 8 -3.52 -2.09 14.62
CA GLN A 8 -4.96 -2.47 14.62
C GLN A 8 -5.87 -1.33 14.12
N SER A 9 -5.30 -0.22 13.65
CA SER A 9 -5.99 1.07 13.55
C SER A 9 -6.90 1.26 12.35
N TYR A 10 -6.85 0.38 11.36
CA TYR A 10 -7.71 0.53 10.21
C TYR A 10 -9.01 -0.23 10.42
N ARG A 11 -10.13 0.48 10.37
CA ARG A 11 -11.49 -0.07 10.29
C ARG A 11 -12.09 0.29 8.94
N ALA A 12 -12.73 -0.64 8.24
CA ALA A 12 -13.24 -0.42 6.88
C ALA A 12 -14.34 0.66 6.80
N ASP A 13 -15.14 0.81 7.86
CA ASP A 13 -16.10 1.90 8.04
C ASP A 13 -15.43 3.27 8.22
N LEU A 14 -14.11 3.29 8.48
CA LEU A 14 -13.30 4.48 8.72
C LEU A 14 -12.24 4.74 7.64
N ASP A 15 -12.10 3.89 6.60
CA ASP A 15 -11.26 4.28 5.46
C ASP A 15 -11.92 5.40 4.72
N ILE A 16 -11.37 6.59 4.87
CA ILE A 16 -11.79 7.78 4.16
C ILE A 16 -11.86 7.60 2.64
N ARG A 17 -11.13 6.65 2.03
CA ARG A 17 -11.20 6.33 0.59
C ARG A 17 -12.41 5.48 0.22
N LEU A 18 -12.90 4.64 1.14
CA LEU A 18 -14.01 3.72 0.92
C LEU A 18 -15.27 4.10 1.73
N GLY A 19 -15.19 5.19 2.50
CA GLY A 19 -16.23 5.68 3.38
C GLY A 19 -17.47 6.15 2.62
N GLY A 20 -18.65 5.95 3.22
CA GLY A 20 -19.93 6.31 2.62
C GLY A 20 -20.34 5.43 1.43
N GLY A 21 -19.76 4.23 1.29
CA GLY A 21 -20.09 3.28 0.23
C GLY A 21 -19.63 3.70 -1.17
N ARG A 22 -18.76 4.71 -1.28
CA ARG A 22 -18.23 5.19 -2.55
C ARG A 22 -16.84 4.63 -2.81
N MET A 23 -16.65 4.06 -4.00
CA MET A 23 -15.35 3.58 -4.48
C MET A 23 -14.56 4.74 -5.12
N PRO A 24 -13.26 4.90 -4.87
CA PRO A 24 -12.45 5.91 -5.54
C PRO A 24 -12.47 5.72 -7.06
N SER A 25 -12.53 6.82 -7.80
CA SER A 25 -12.63 6.80 -9.28
C SER A 25 -11.50 6.04 -9.96
N TRP A 26 -10.29 6.06 -9.37
CA TRP A 26 -9.10 5.40 -9.91
C TRP A 26 -9.12 3.87 -9.79
N ILE A 27 -9.88 3.31 -8.85
CA ILE A 27 -10.02 1.85 -8.66
C ILE A 27 -11.38 1.32 -9.13
N ARG A 28 -12.33 2.23 -9.39
CA ARG A 28 -13.68 1.93 -9.85
C ARG A 28 -13.73 1.00 -11.08
N PRO A 29 -12.90 1.14 -12.14
CA PRO A 29 -12.91 0.19 -13.25
C PRO A 29 -12.74 -1.27 -12.80
N VAL A 30 -11.83 -1.52 -11.85
CA VAL A 30 -11.60 -2.87 -11.30
C VAL A 30 -12.80 -3.34 -10.49
N ALA A 31 -13.36 -2.47 -9.66
CA ALA A 31 -14.53 -2.78 -8.85
C ALA A 31 -15.75 -3.11 -9.72
N GLU A 32 -15.94 -2.38 -10.81
CA GLU A 32 -17.04 -2.57 -11.77
C GLU A 32 -16.81 -3.73 -12.74
N GLY A 33 -15.62 -4.35 -12.74
CA GLY A 33 -15.32 -5.55 -13.54
C GLY A 33 -14.76 -5.28 -14.93
N ALA A 34 -14.21 -4.08 -15.17
CA ALA A 34 -13.46 -3.81 -16.39
C ALA A 34 -12.22 -4.71 -16.49
N ALA A 35 -11.99 -5.23 -17.70
CA ALA A 35 -10.81 -6.05 -17.99
C ALA A 35 -9.54 -5.17 -18.11
N PRO A 36 -8.38 -5.65 -17.61
CA PRO A 36 -7.09 -5.02 -17.89
C PRO A 36 -6.65 -5.28 -19.34
N ASN A 37 -5.71 -4.47 -19.84
CA ASN A 37 -5.08 -4.70 -21.15
C ASN A 37 -4.10 -5.89 -21.12
N SER A 38 -3.47 -6.15 -19.98
CA SER A 38 -2.51 -7.22 -19.67
C SER A 38 -3.16 -8.37 -18.90
N ALA A 39 -2.36 -9.31 -18.39
CA ALA A 39 -2.88 -10.47 -17.64
C ALA A 39 -3.59 -10.07 -16.31
N SER A 40 -3.35 -8.87 -15.78
CA SER A 40 -3.93 -8.41 -14.52
C SER A 40 -3.90 -6.90 -14.36
N TRP A 41 -4.83 -6.35 -13.58
CA TRP A 41 -4.64 -5.05 -12.95
C TRP A 41 -3.53 -5.14 -11.91
N LEU A 42 -2.64 -4.14 -11.85
CA LEU A 42 -1.59 -4.06 -10.85
C LEU A 42 -1.77 -2.82 -9.98
N VAL A 43 -2.23 -3.00 -8.73
CA VAL A 43 -2.28 -1.91 -7.76
C VAL A 43 -0.97 -1.87 -6.99
N VAL A 44 -0.22 -0.79 -7.20
CA VAL A 44 1.10 -0.60 -6.57
C VAL A 44 0.95 0.30 -5.35
N MET A 45 1.06 -0.32 -4.19
CA MET A 45 0.85 0.31 -2.90
C MET A 45 1.91 -0.15 -1.91
N PRO A 46 2.50 0.75 -1.11
CA PRO A 46 3.42 0.34 -0.05
C PRO A 46 2.82 -0.68 0.93
N ARG A 47 3.68 -1.33 1.72
CA ARG A 47 3.23 -2.15 2.85
C ARG A 47 2.35 -1.32 3.78
N ARG A 48 1.28 -1.92 4.29
CA ARG A 48 0.28 -1.28 5.17
C ARG A 48 -0.41 -0.02 4.63
N ALA A 49 -0.33 0.28 3.31
CA ALA A 49 -1.13 1.34 2.68
C ALA A 49 -2.63 0.99 2.54
N GLY A 50 -3.04 -0.16 3.09
CA GLY A 50 -4.42 -0.64 3.09
C GLY A 50 -4.78 -1.55 1.92
N LYS A 51 -3.83 -2.31 1.36
CA LYS A 51 -4.06 -3.27 0.26
C LYS A 51 -5.17 -4.30 0.59
N THR A 52 -5.01 -5.05 1.68
CA THR A 52 -6.01 -6.04 2.13
C THR A 52 -7.41 -5.44 2.31
N TRP A 53 -7.47 -4.17 2.72
CA TRP A 53 -8.73 -3.48 2.91
C TRP A 53 -9.32 -2.96 1.60
N LEU A 54 -8.49 -2.48 0.68
CA LEU A 54 -8.90 -2.20 -0.70
C LEU A 54 -9.47 -3.46 -1.36
N ALA A 55 -8.85 -4.63 -1.14
CA ALA A 55 -9.39 -5.91 -1.60
C ALA A 55 -10.80 -6.18 -1.04
N GLN A 56 -11.03 -5.89 0.24
CA GLN A 56 -12.33 -6.07 0.88
C GLN A 56 -13.37 -5.08 0.37
N GLY A 57 -12.99 -3.80 0.19
CA GLY A 57 -13.87 -2.78 -0.39
C GLY A 57 -14.30 -3.15 -1.80
N ILE A 58 -13.36 -3.60 -2.63
CA ILE A 58 -13.66 -4.09 -3.99
C ILE A 58 -14.59 -5.30 -3.94
N ALA A 59 -14.33 -6.26 -3.05
CA ALA A 59 -15.18 -7.44 -2.90
C ALA A 59 -16.61 -7.08 -2.45
N ALA A 60 -16.75 -6.09 -1.57
CA ALA A 60 -18.04 -5.60 -1.07
C ALA A 60 -18.83 -4.80 -2.12
N ALA A 61 -18.14 -4.12 -3.04
CA ALA A 61 -18.76 -3.38 -4.14
C ALA A 61 -19.26 -4.28 -5.27
N ARG A 62 -18.89 -5.57 -5.27
CA ARG A 62 -19.23 -6.55 -6.31
C ARG A 62 -20.32 -7.50 -5.84
N PRO A 63 -21.09 -8.11 -6.76
CA PRO A 63 -22.06 -9.16 -6.41
C PRO A 63 -21.42 -10.29 -5.60
N GLY A 64 -22.19 -10.87 -4.67
CA GLY A 64 -21.72 -11.99 -3.85
C GLY A 64 -21.20 -13.15 -4.73
N GLY A 65 -20.01 -13.67 -4.43
CA GLY A 65 -19.37 -14.73 -5.21
C GLY A 65 -18.66 -14.28 -6.50
N ALA A 66 -18.72 -12.99 -6.86
CA ALA A 66 -18.01 -12.45 -8.03
C ALA A 66 -16.54 -12.11 -7.75
N THR A 67 -16.07 -12.29 -6.51
CA THR A 67 -14.70 -12.00 -6.10
C THR A 67 -14.11 -13.16 -5.29
N ILE A 68 -12.93 -13.62 -5.68
CA ILE A 68 -12.14 -14.64 -4.98
C ILE A 68 -10.87 -13.97 -4.46
N ARG A 69 -10.60 -14.07 -3.16
CA ARG A 69 -9.37 -13.51 -2.55
C ARG A 69 -8.39 -14.63 -2.20
N VAL A 70 -7.11 -14.41 -2.49
CA VAL A 70 -6.03 -15.34 -2.17
C VAL A 70 -4.83 -14.59 -1.57
N ASP A 71 -4.27 -15.10 -0.48
CA ASP A 71 -3.00 -14.64 0.12
C ASP A 71 -1.88 -15.62 -0.23
N LEU A 72 -0.93 -15.22 -1.08
CA LEU A 72 0.12 -16.12 -1.57
C LEU A 72 1.20 -16.41 -0.53
N ARG A 73 1.23 -15.70 0.61
CA ARG A 73 2.11 -16.05 1.73
C ARG A 73 1.63 -17.31 2.46
N SER A 74 0.36 -17.69 2.26
CA SER A 74 -0.32 -18.80 2.91
C SER A 74 -0.68 -19.90 1.91
N SER A 75 0.06 -21.00 1.94
CA SER A 75 -0.26 -22.20 1.13
C SER A 75 -1.65 -22.76 1.44
N ALA A 76 -2.16 -22.56 2.66
CA ALA A 76 -3.53 -22.89 3.02
C ALA A 76 -4.56 -22.02 2.28
N SER A 77 -4.28 -20.71 2.10
CA SER A 77 -5.15 -19.82 1.33
C SER A 77 -5.19 -20.23 -0.15
N VAL A 78 -4.04 -20.52 -0.74
CA VAL A 78 -3.95 -20.99 -2.14
C VAL A 78 -4.71 -22.29 -2.34
N ARG A 79 -4.53 -23.28 -1.45
CA ARG A 79 -5.26 -24.57 -1.51
C ARG A 79 -6.77 -24.38 -1.35
N LYS A 80 -7.20 -23.56 -0.39
CA LYS A 80 -8.63 -23.29 -0.14
C LYS A 80 -9.30 -22.61 -1.35
N ALA A 81 -8.60 -21.66 -1.97
CA ALA A 81 -9.08 -20.99 -3.19
C ALA A 81 -8.90 -21.85 -4.45
N ARG A 82 -8.19 -22.99 -4.35
CA ARG A 82 -7.83 -23.87 -5.47
C ARG A 82 -7.09 -23.14 -6.60
N LEU A 83 -6.32 -22.11 -6.26
CA LEU A 83 -5.55 -21.27 -7.20
C LEU A 83 -4.08 -21.68 -7.27
N GLY A 84 -3.81 -22.98 -7.30
CA GLY A 84 -2.44 -23.51 -7.40
C GLY A 84 -1.71 -23.11 -8.70
N CYS A 85 -2.45 -22.69 -9.73
CA CYS A 85 -1.89 -22.15 -10.96
C CYS A 85 -1.02 -20.89 -10.73
N LEU A 86 -1.23 -20.17 -9.61
CA LEU A 86 -0.47 -18.96 -9.26
C LEU A 86 0.90 -19.23 -8.63
N THR A 87 1.16 -20.46 -8.16
CA THR A 87 2.37 -20.78 -7.39
C THR A 87 3.09 -22.05 -7.84
N GLU A 88 2.39 -22.99 -8.48
CA GLU A 88 2.90 -24.33 -8.78
C GLU A 88 2.66 -24.77 -10.23
N GLY A 89 2.20 -23.87 -11.12
CA GLY A 89 1.91 -24.22 -12.52
C GLY A 89 0.79 -25.26 -12.71
N ARG A 90 -0.02 -25.48 -11.68
CA ARG A 90 -1.15 -26.43 -11.62
C ARG A 90 -2.29 -26.05 -12.61
N PRO A 91 -3.25 -26.97 -12.90
CA PRO A 91 -4.21 -26.84 -14.01
C PRO A 91 -5.20 -25.66 -13.87
N ALA A 92 -6.14 -25.56 -14.82
CA ALA A 92 -7.08 -24.46 -15.00
C ALA A 92 -7.68 -23.93 -13.68
N PRO A 93 -7.65 -22.60 -13.46
CA PRO A 93 -8.21 -21.99 -12.26
C PRO A 93 -9.73 -22.23 -12.19
N PRO A 94 -10.31 -22.49 -11.00
CA PRO A 94 -11.76 -22.66 -10.84
C PRO A 94 -12.44 -21.30 -10.76
N VAL A 95 -12.30 -20.53 -11.84
CA VAL A 95 -12.87 -19.20 -12.01
C VAL A 95 -13.82 -19.22 -13.21
N GLY A 96 -14.86 -18.39 -13.15
CA GLY A 96 -15.83 -18.21 -14.23
C GLY A 96 -15.74 -16.81 -14.84
N GLU A 97 -16.42 -16.65 -15.97
CA GLU A 97 -16.50 -15.37 -16.69
C GLU A 97 -16.97 -14.24 -15.78
N GLY A 98 -16.26 -13.11 -15.84
CA GLY A 98 -16.59 -11.91 -15.06
C GLY A 98 -16.23 -11.98 -13.57
N GLN A 99 -15.66 -13.10 -13.07
CA GLN A 99 -15.11 -13.15 -11.71
C GLN A 99 -13.81 -12.35 -11.60
N LEU A 100 -13.57 -11.81 -10.40
CA LEU A 100 -12.33 -11.12 -10.04
C LEU A 100 -11.52 -11.96 -9.06
N VAL A 101 -10.28 -12.29 -9.40
CA VAL A 101 -9.31 -12.87 -8.47
C VAL A 101 -8.44 -11.76 -7.90
N VAL A 102 -8.52 -11.54 -6.60
CA VAL A 102 -7.66 -10.59 -5.88
C VAL A 102 -6.53 -11.34 -5.21
N VAL A 103 -5.31 -11.12 -5.70
CA VAL A 103 -4.06 -11.59 -5.11
C VAL A 103 -3.62 -10.57 -4.08
N ASP A 104 -3.91 -10.86 -2.81
CA ASP A 104 -3.43 -10.09 -1.67
C ASP A 104 -2.03 -10.59 -1.29
N GLU A 105 -1.05 -9.69 -1.17
CA GLU A 105 0.32 -10.02 -0.75
C GLU A 105 0.98 -11.13 -1.61
N PRO A 106 1.47 -10.80 -2.83
CA PRO A 106 1.93 -11.78 -3.82
C PRO A 106 3.21 -12.54 -3.43
N ALA A 107 3.90 -12.12 -2.36
CA ALA A 107 5.03 -12.85 -1.75
C ALA A 107 6.25 -13.06 -2.67
N LEU A 108 6.47 -12.18 -3.66
CA LEU A 108 7.56 -12.28 -4.65
C LEU A 108 8.97 -12.02 -4.07
N ALA A 109 9.05 -11.31 -2.93
CA ALA A 109 10.31 -10.90 -2.30
C ALA A 109 10.34 -11.25 -0.80
N ARG A 110 10.17 -12.53 -0.45
CA ARG A 110 10.05 -12.95 0.95
C ARG A 110 11.43 -13.00 1.63
N PRO A 111 11.68 -12.23 2.71
CA PRO A 111 12.93 -12.34 3.46
C PRO A 111 13.01 -13.71 4.16
N GLY A 112 14.11 -14.44 3.98
CA GLY A 112 14.41 -15.67 4.72
C GLY A 112 13.75 -16.97 4.20
N GLY A 113 13.22 -16.99 2.97
CA GLY A 113 12.71 -18.22 2.37
C GLY A 113 12.37 -18.05 0.89
N PRO A 114 12.02 -19.15 0.17
CA PRO A 114 11.62 -19.05 -1.23
C PRO A 114 10.30 -18.26 -1.33
N GLY A 115 10.33 -17.13 -2.03
CA GLY A 115 9.14 -16.38 -2.43
C GLY A 115 8.40 -17.09 -3.56
N VAL A 116 7.27 -16.51 -3.99
CA VAL A 116 6.60 -16.95 -5.22
C VAL A 116 7.46 -16.52 -6.42
N ASP A 117 7.64 -17.42 -7.37
CA ASP A 117 8.33 -17.10 -8.63
C ASP A 117 7.49 -16.12 -9.46
N PRO A 118 8.03 -14.96 -9.87
CA PRO A 118 7.29 -13.96 -10.64
C PRO A 118 6.79 -14.47 -12.00
N GLY A 119 7.54 -15.37 -12.65
CA GLY A 119 7.16 -15.97 -13.92
C GLY A 119 5.96 -16.92 -13.76
N LEU A 120 6.01 -17.82 -12.77
CA LEU A 120 4.89 -18.70 -12.45
C LEU A 120 3.63 -17.91 -12.07
N LEU A 121 3.77 -16.82 -11.31
CA LEU A 121 2.66 -15.94 -10.99
C LEU A 121 2.06 -15.33 -12.27
N ALA A 122 2.90 -14.77 -13.15
CA ALA A 122 2.45 -14.18 -14.41
C ALA A 122 1.72 -15.18 -15.32
N GLU A 123 2.23 -16.41 -15.45
CA GLU A 123 1.54 -17.47 -16.18
C GLU A 123 0.19 -17.84 -15.54
N GLY A 124 0.13 -17.92 -14.22
CA GLY A 124 -1.11 -18.17 -13.50
C GLY A 124 -2.16 -17.07 -13.71
N LEU A 125 -1.72 -15.81 -13.74
CA LEU A 125 -2.59 -14.65 -14.05
C LEU A 125 -3.12 -14.73 -15.49
N GLN A 126 -2.27 -15.13 -16.45
CA GLN A 126 -2.71 -15.35 -17.83
C GLN A 126 -3.76 -16.45 -17.92
N ARG A 127 -3.58 -17.58 -17.21
CA ARG A 127 -4.59 -18.66 -17.16
C ARG A 127 -5.93 -18.20 -16.56
N ILE A 128 -5.91 -17.29 -15.59
CA ILE A 128 -7.14 -16.68 -15.04
C ILE A 128 -7.83 -15.85 -16.12
N ARG A 129 -7.08 -15.05 -16.87
CA ARG A 129 -7.60 -14.26 -18.00
C ARG A 129 -8.18 -15.15 -19.09
N ASP A 130 -7.49 -16.22 -19.47
CA ASP A 130 -7.92 -17.16 -20.50
C ASP A 130 -9.22 -17.89 -20.11
N ALA A 131 -9.48 -18.05 -18.80
CA ALA A 131 -10.74 -18.58 -18.27
C ALA A 131 -11.89 -17.54 -18.21
N GLY A 132 -11.69 -16.33 -18.74
CA GLY A 132 -12.69 -15.25 -18.77
C GLY A 132 -12.81 -14.45 -17.48
N ALA A 133 -11.92 -14.68 -16.50
CA ALA A 133 -11.87 -13.93 -15.25
C ALA A 133 -10.84 -12.80 -15.31
N CYS A 134 -10.97 -11.82 -14.44
CA CYS A 134 -9.98 -10.76 -14.26
C CYS A 134 -9.11 -11.05 -13.02
N ALA A 135 -7.85 -10.67 -13.06
CA ALA A 135 -6.99 -10.68 -11.90
C ALA A 135 -6.60 -9.26 -11.46
N LEU A 136 -6.51 -9.06 -10.15
CA LEU A 136 -5.98 -7.87 -9.51
C LEU A 136 -4.85 -8.29 -8.56
N VAL A 137 -3.66 -7.75 -8.78
CA VAL A 137 -2.50 -7.97 -7.91
C VAL A 137 -2.25 -6.74 -7.05
N LEU A 138 -2.21 -6.95 -5.73
CA LEU A 138 -1.91 -5.91 -4.76
C LEU A 138 -0.45 -6.00 -4.34
N ALA A 139 0.43 -5.27 -5.03
CA ALA A 139 1.87 -5.36 -4.88
C ALA A 139 2.48 -4.13 -4.19
N THR A 140 3.55 -4.34 -3.45
CA THR A 140 4.50 -3.27 -3.11
C THR A 140 5.29 -2.82 -4.35
N PRO A 141 5.94 -1.64 -4.33
CA PRO A 141 6.83 -1.23 -5.42
C PRO A 141 7.93 -2.26 -5.74
N ALA A 142 8.49 -2.90 -4.72
CA ALA A 142 9.51 -3.95 -4.89
C ALA A 142 8.93 -5.20 -5.56
N GLU A 143 7.75 -5.66 -5.14
CA GLU A 143 7.06 -6.80 -5.78
C GLU A 143 6.62 -6.45 -7.20
N SER A 144 6.16 -5.22 -7.44
CA SER A 144 5.82 -4.73 -8.78
C SER A 144 7.02 -4.74 -9.71
N ALA A 145 8.20 -4.30 -9.25
CA ALA A 145 9.43 -4.32 -10.03
C ALA A 145 9.85 -5.75 -10.44
N LEU A 146 9.53 -6.75 -9.61
CA LEU A 146 9.78 -8.16 -9.93
C LEU A 146 8.75 -8.74 -10.90
N LEU A 147 7.48 -8.33 -10.81
CA LEU A 147 6.39 -8.92 -11.60
C LEU A 147 6.24 -8.30 -12.99
N VAL A 148 6.35 -6.97 -13.11
CA VAL A 148 6.11 -6.20 -14.34
C VAL A 148 6.84 -6.77 -15.57
N PRO A 149 8.12 -7.21 -15.49
CA PRO A 149 8.82 -7.78 -16.64
C PRO A 149 8.14 -9.03 -17.25
N HIS A 150 7.29 -9.72 -16.48
CA HIS A 150 6.63 -10.96 -16.90
C HIS A 150 5.20 -10.75 -17.40
N LEU A 151 4.61 -9.55 -17.25
CA LEU A 151 3.20 -9.27 -17.59
C LEU A 151 2.98 -8.73 -19.01
N GLY A 152 4.06 -8.57 -19.79
CA GLY A 152 4.01 -8.10 -21.17
C GLY A 152 4.02 -6.57 -21.31
N PRO A 153 4.03 -6.06 -22.55
CA PRO A 153 4.32 -4.66 -22.86
C PRO A 153 3.21 -3.68 -22.45
N ASP A 154 1.96 -4.12 -22.36
CA ASP A 154 0.81 -3.26 -22.04
C ASP A 154 0.60 -3.04 -20.53
N VAL A 155 1.32 -3.76 -19.66
CA VAL A 155 1.18 -3.64 -18.21
C VAL A 155 1.27 -2.21 -17.67
N PRO A 156 2.09 -1.27 -18.19
CA PRO A 156 2.14 0.09 -17.66
C PRO A 156 0.79 0.82 -17.71
N ARG A 157 -0.12 0.44 -18.62
CA ARG A 157 -1.47 1.00 -18.74
C ARG A 157 -2.44 0.48 -17.67
N ASP A 158 -2.13 -0.67 -17.07
CA ASP A 158 -2.94 -1.34 -16.05
C ASP A 158 -2.35 -1.18 -14.63
N VAL A 159 -1.28 -0.39 -14.49
CA VAL A 159 -0.71 -0.02 -13.20
C VAL A 159 -1.55 1.09 -12.57
N LEU A 160 -2.21 0.75 -11.47
CA LEU A 160 -2.98 1.67 -10.66
C LEU A 160 -2.16 2.09 -9.43
N ARG A 161 -1.92 3.39 -9.30
CA ARG A 161 -1.27 3.99 -8.12
C ARG A 161 -2.30 4.87 -7.41
N PRO A 162 -2.50 4.73 -6.09
CA PRO A 162 -3.38 5.63 -5.38
C PRO A 162 -2.91 7.08 -5.58
N PRO A 163 -3.83 8.02 -5.87
CA PRO A 163 -3.50 9.44 -5.87
C PRO A 163 -3.12 9.90 -4.46
N VAL A 164 -2.58 11.12 -4.36
CA VAL A 164 -2.55 11.86 -3.09
C VAL A 164 -3.98 11.96 -2.55
N LEU A 165 -4.13 11.92 -1.23
CA LEU A 165 -5.40 12.16 -0.57
C LEU A 165 -5.99 13.50 -1.04
N ASP A 166 -7.25 13.47 -1.48
CA ASP A 166 -7.95 14.68 -1.89
C ASP A 166 -8.32 15.57 -0.68
N ALA A 167 -8.82 16.77 -0.95
CA ALA A 167 -9.19 17.72 0.10
C ALA A 167 -10.28 17.16 1.03
N GLY A 168 -11.29 16.47 0.49
CA GLY A 168 -12.38 15.91 1.29
C GLY A 168 -11.93 14.72 2.14
N GLU A 169 -11.03 13.90 1.61
CA GLU A 169 -10.35 12.83 2.33
C GLU A 169 -9.54 13.38 3.51
N CYS A 170 -8.75 14.42 3.25
CA CYS A 170 -7.99 15.14 4.26
C CYS A 170 -8.89 15.76 5.35
N GLU A 171 -9.98 16.42 4.94
CA GLU A 171 -10.97 17.00 5.86
C GLU A 171 -11.61 15.95 6.77
N ARG A 172 -12.01 14.79 6.21
CA ARG A 172 -12.60 13.69 7.00
C ARG A 172 -11.62 13.17 8.06
N MET A 173 -10.34 13.05 7.73
CA MET A 173 -9.32 12.64 8.71
C MET A 173 -9.07 13.73 9.76
N ALA A 174 -9.03 14.99 9.35
CA ALA A 174 -8.81 16.12 10.24
C ALA A 174 -10.02 16.40 11.16
N ALA A 175 -11.23 15.98 10.78
CA ALA A 175 -12.47 16.22 11.52
C ALA A 175 -12.47 15.63 12.94
N ARG A 176 -11.59 14.66 13.25
CA ARG A 176 -11.42 14.13 14.60
C ARG A 176 -10.91 15.17 15.60
N ALA A 177 -10.22 16.21 15.11
CA ALA A 177 -9.63 17.27 15.91
C ALA A 177 -9.70 18.62 15.17
N PRO A 178 -10.92 19.17 15.01
CA PRO A 178 -11.19 20.33 14.13
C PRO A 178 -10.41 21.58 14.54
N GLN A 179 -10.01 21.68 15.81
CA GLN A 179 -9.32 22.84 16.38
C GLN A 179 -7.84 22.95 15.99
N TRP A 180 -7.20 21.88 15.49
CA TRP A 180 -5.77 21.93 15.12
C TRP A 180 -5.38 21.08 13.90
N ALA A 181 -6.08 19.98 13.63
CA ALA A 181 -5.70 19.06 12.56
C ALA A 181 -5.77 19.68 11.15
N PRO A 182 -6.79 20.49 10.80
CA PRO A 182 -6.83 21.13 9.47
C PRO A 182 -5.59 21.97 9.18
N ALA A 183 -5.13 22.78 10.15
CA ALA A 183 -3.94 23.61 10.00
C ALA A 183 -2.66 22.77 9.80
N LEU A 184 -2.55 21.62 10.48
CA LEU A 184 -1.44 20.69 10.27
C LEU A 184 -1.45 20.08 8.87
N VAL A 185 -2.63 19.72 8.35
CA VAL A 185 -2.78 19.17 7.00
C VAL A 185 -2.37 20.18 5.92
N GLU A 186 -2.77 21.44 6.05
CA GLU A 186 -2.34 22.50 5.11
C GLU A 186 -0.82 22.68 5.11
N ARG A 187 -0.18 22.59 6.28
CA ARG A 187 1.28 22.63 6.38
C ARG A 187 1.92 21.45 5.64
N LEU A 188 1.42 20.23 5.82
CA LEU A 188 1.91 19.04 5.12
C LEU A 188 1.78 19.15 3.61
N ARG A 189 0.66 19.70 3.13
CA ARG A 189 0.44 19.93 1.70
C ARG A 189 1.50 20.86 1.11
N THR A 190 1.93 21.85 1.88
CA THR A 190 2.91 22.87 1.46
C THR A 190 4.35 22.37 1.58
N SER A 191 4.70 21.67 2.66
CA SER A 191 6.09 21.29 2.99
C SER A 191 6.51 19.90 2.50
N GLY A 192 5.55 18.99 2.30
CA GLY A 192 5.81 17.59 2.01
C GLY A 192 4.55 16.83 1.63
N PRO A 193 3.95 17.09 0.44
CA PRO A 193 2.69 16.45 0.02
C PRO A 193 2.81 14.92 -0.07
N GLY A 194 4.04 14.39 -0.10
CA GLY A 194 4.30 12.96 0.00
C GLY A 194 3.70 12.30 1.25
N TRP A 195 3.51 13.07 2.33
CA TRP A 195 2.87 12.57 3.55
C TRP A 195 1.36 12.36 3.41
N LEU A 196 0.77 12.95 2.38
CA LEU A 196 -0.64 12.81 2.04
C LEU A 196 -0.87 11.68 1.03
N HIS A 197 0.13 10.84 0.70
CA HIS A 197 -0.08 9.73 -0.23
C HIS A 197 -0.85 8.55 0.36
N THR A 198 -0.90 8.42 1.69
CA THR A 198 -1.69 7.35 2.31
C THR A 198 -2.39 7.81 3.60
N PRO A 199 -3.60 7.28 3.88
CA PRO A 199 -4.30 7.55 5.13
C PRO A 199 -3.46 7.20 6.36
N PHE A 200 -2.76 6.06 6.33
CA PHE A 200 -1.91 5.60 7.44
C PHE A 200 -0.97 6.70 7.94
N LEU A 201 -0.43 7.47 7.01
CA LEU A 201 0.66 8.34 7.30
C LEU A 201 0.23 9.73 7.75
N LEU A 202 -0.85 10.23 7.17
CA LEU A 202 -1.56 11.37 7.74
C LEU A 202 -2.05 11.03 9.15
N GLU A 203 -2.61 9.83 9.35
CA GLU A 203 -3.07 9.39 10.66
C GLU A 203 -1.93 9.26 11.68
N LEU A 204 -0.78 8.72 11.28
CA LEU A 204 0.42 8.66 12.13
C LEU A 204 0.81 10.06 12.61
N LEU A 205 0.86 11.05 11.70
CA LEU A 205 1.19 12.42 12.07
C LEU A 205 0.13 13.05 12.98
N LEU A 206 -1.16 12.84 12.70
CA LEU A 206 -2.24 13.33 13.55
C LEU A 206 -2.16 12.70 14.94
N HIS A 207 -1.79 11.43 15.04
CA HIS A 207 -1.63 10.74 16.31
C HIS A 207 -0.40 11.22 17.08
N THR A 208 0.78 11.32 16.43
CA THR A 208 1.99 11.87 17.07
C THR A 208 1.74 13.29 17.57
N ALA A 209 1.05 14.12 16.78
CA ALA A 209 0.66 15.45 17.21
C ALA A 209 -0.33 15.42 18.38
N GLU A 210 -1.22 14.42 18.43
CA GLU A 210 -2.16 14.22 19.53
C GLU A 210 -1.44 13.92 20.86
N GLU A 211 -0.51 12.97 20.83
CA GLU A 211 0.29 12.54 21.98
C GLU A 211 1.29 13.62 22.43
N GLU A 212 1.80 14.42 21.50
CA GLU A 212 2.77 15.49 21.77
C GLU A 212 2.25 16.88 21.35
N PRO A 213 1.35 17.50 22.13
CA PRO A 213 0.75 18.79 21.79
C PRO A 213 1.77 19.91 21.49
N ALA A 214 2.94 19.87 22.13
CA ALA A 214 4.01 20.84 21.93
C ALA A 214 4.57 20.83 20.49
N LEU A 215 4.43 19.71 19.77
CA LEU A 215 4.87 19.56 18.38
C LEU A 215 3.87 20.15 17.36
N ARG A 216 2.68 20.59 17.81
CA ARG A 216 1.67 21.23 16.94
C ARG A 216 1.99 22.69 16.59
N ALA A 217 2.83 23.33 17.41
CA ALA A 217 3.18 24.74 17.30
C ALA A 217 3.95 25.06 16.00
N GLU A 218 4.05 26.34 15.65
CA GLU A 218 4.69 26.78 14.41
C GLU A 218 6.23 26.72 14.47
N GLY A 219 6.89 26.70 13.30
CA GLY A 219 8.35 26.70 13.16
C GLY A 219 8.99 25.30 13.19
N ALA A 220 10.16 25.17 13.83
CA ALA A 220 10.95 23.93 13.93
C ALA A 220 10.20 22.75 14.59
N ALA A 221 9.05 23.01 15.21
CA ALA A 221 8.12 22.00 15.69
C ALA A 221 7.60 21.09 14.57
N HIS A 222 7.40 21.59 13.34
CA HIS A 222 6.97 20.75 12.22
C HIS A 222 8.01 19.70 11.83
N GLU A 223 9.28 20.08 11.66
CA GLU A 223 10.35 19.12 11.36
C GLU A 223 10.57 18.11 12.48
N ARG A 224 10.42 18.55 13.74
CA ARG A 224 10.45 17.65 14.91
C ARG A 224 9.26 16.70 14.93
N LEU A 225 8.06 17.14 14.55
CA LEU A 225 6.88 16.28 14.40
C LEU A 225 7.10 15.21 13.34
N LEU A 226 7.62 15.61 12.17
CA LEU A 226 7.95 14.64 11.12
C LEU A 226 8.98 13.63 11.63
N ARG A 227 10.00 14.09 12.36
CA ARG A 227 11.02 13.21 12.95
C ARG A 227 10.44 12.28 14.01
N ALA A 228 9.65 12.78 14.94
CA ALA A 228 8.98 11.97 15.97
C ALA A 228 8.06 10.92 15.34
N ALA A 229 7.35 11.27 14.27
CA ALA A 229 6.55 10.31 13.50
C ALA A 229 7.43 9.25 12.81
N VAL A 230 8.64 9.62 12.33
CA VAL A 230 9.63 8.65 11.80
C VAL A 230 10.15 7.74 12.91
N GLU A 231 10.44 8.28 14.10
CA GLU A 231 11.02 7.55 15.22
C GLU A 231 9.99 6.58 15.84
N GLU A 232 8.75 7.02 16.10
CA GLU A 232 7.64 6.15 16.52
C GLU A 232 7.39 5.04 15.47
N ALA A 233 7.53 5.41 14.20
CA ALA A 233 7.51 4.47 13.12
C ALA A 233 8.68 3.48 13.16
N ASP A 234 9.92 3.92 13.33
CA ASP A 234 11.09 3.03 13.29
C ASP A 234 11.17 2.13 14.55
N ASP A 235 10.83 2.64 15.74
CA ASP A 235 10.91 1.93 17.02
C ASP A 235 9.85 0.84 17.18
N ARG A 236 8.62 1.11 16.72
CA ARG A 236 7.51 0.14 16.82
C ARG A 236 7.21 -0.59 15.52
N HIS A 237 7.77 -0.10 14.41
CA HIS A 237 7.45 -0.56 13.05
C HIS A 237 8.70 -0.52 12.14
N GLU A 238 9.72 -1.34 12.45
CA GLU A 238 11.01 -1.49 11.73
C GLU A 238 10.97 -1.45 10.17
N TYR A 239 9.80 -1.67 9.57
CA TYR A 239 9.54 -1.69 8.12
C TYR A 239 9.14 -0.33 7.51
N ILE A 240 8.91 0.73 8.29
CA ILE A 240 8.55 2.08 7.78
C ILE A 240 9.71 2.76 7.03
N ARG A 241 10.95 2.28 7.20
CA ARG A 241 12.10 2.62 6.33
C ARG A 241 11.80 2.55 4.82
N GLN A 242 11.06 1.55 4.35
CA GLN A 242 10.75 1.41 2.91
C GLN A 242 9.76 2.48 2.41
N TRP A 243 8.94 3.02 3.32
CA TRP A 243 7.94 4.03 3.03
C TRP A 243 8.58 5.43 2.95
N PHE A 244 9.48 5.74 3.90
CA PHE A 244 10.27 6.97 3.90
C PHE A 244 11.26 7.07 2.75
N HIS A 245 11.91 5.98 2.34
CA HIS A 245 12.87 6.03 1.24
C HIS A 245 12.27 6.44 -0.12
N ASN A 246 10.94 6.38 -0.30
CA ASN A 246 10.26 6.87 -1.50
C ASN A 246 9.77 8.33 -1.37
N GLY A 247 9.53 8.84 -0.16
CA GLY A 247 9.09 10.23 0.09
C GLY A 247 10.23 11.21 0.42
N LEU A 248 11.41 10.70 0.74
CA LEU A 248 12.58 11.51 1.09
C LEU A 248 13.40 11.90 -0.14
N ALA A 249 13.68 13.20 -0.27
CA ALA A 249 14.69 13.70 -1.20
C ALA A 249 16.04 12.99 -0.99
N GLU A 250 16.85 12.89 -2.05
CA GLU A 250 18.12 12.16 -2.05
C GLU A 250 19.06 12.55 -0.91
N ARG A 251 19.15 13.84 -0.60
CA ARG A 251 19.93 14.36 0.54
C ARG A 251 19.49 13.81 1.90
N HIS A 252 18.19 13.61 2.13
CA HIS A 252 17.68 13.07 3.39
C HIS A 252 17.96 11.56 3.48
N ARG A 253 17.89 10.85 2.35
CA ARG A 253 18.26 9.42 2.26
C ARG A 253 19.76 9.23 2.54
N ALA A 254 20.61 10.11 2.02
CA ALA A 254 22.04 10.11 2.30
C ALA A 254 22.33 10.37 3.79
N ALA A 255 21.65 11.36 4.40
CA ALA A 255 21.80 11.68 5.82
C ALA A 255 21.41 10.50 6.74
N LEU A 256 20.32 9.79 6.43
CA LEU A 256 19.90 8.61 7.19
C LEU A 256 20.88 7.43 7.04
N ARG A 257 21.42 7.18 5.83
CA ARG A 257 22.48 6.18 5.62
C ARG A 257 23.71 6.50 6.47
N ALA A 258 24.14 7.76 6.46
CA ALA A 258 25.26 8.24 7.26
C ALA A 258 25.03 8.05 8.77
N ALA A 259 23.84 8.39 9.27
CA ALA A 259 23.49 8.19 10.68
C ALA A 259 23.54 6.72 11.11
N ARG A 260 23.04 5.80 10.26
CA ARG A 260 23.09 4.35 10.53
C ARG A 260 24.51 3.82 10.60
N TRP A 261 25.37 4.27 9.68
CA TRP A 261 26.77 3.85 9.66
C TRP A 261 27.48 4.32 10.93
N ARG A 262 27.27 5.58 11.34
CA ARG A 262 27.80 6.09 12.62
C ARG A 262 27.30 5.29 13.82
N ALA A 263 26.00 4.99 13.89
CA ALA A 263 25.42 4.22 14.99
C ALA A 263 25.98 2.78 15.07
N ALA A 264 26.38 2.21 13.93
CA ALA A 264 27.04 0.91 13.85
C ALA A 264 28.57 0.97 14.03
N GLY A 265 29.14 2.15 14.32
CA GLY A 265 30.59 2.34 14.41
C GLY A 265 31.33 2.24 13.07
N LEU A 266 30.62 2.35 11.95
CA LEU A 266 31.16 2.21 10.59
C LEU A 266 31.46 3.60 9.97
N PRO A 267 32.54 3.70 9.17
CA PRO A 267 32.96 4.96 8.54
C PRO A 267 32.05 5.32 7.36
N VAL A 268 31.31 6.44 7.45
CA VAL A 268 30.37 6.91 6.41
C VAL A 268 31.09 7.12 5.05
N PRO A 269 30.58 6.59 3.91
CA PRO A 269 31.20 6.82 2.60
C PRO A 269 31.07 8.28 2.20
N ALA A 270 32.08 8.82 1.52
CA ALA A 270 31.95 10.09 0.84
C ALA A 270 30.79 10.01 -0.18
N ALA A 271 29.93 11.03 -0.19
CA ALA A 271 28.87 11.12 -1.18
C ALA A 271 29.50 11.09 -2.58
N ALA A 272 29.08 10.15 -3.43
CA ALA A 272 29.45 10.19 -4.84
C ALA A 272 28.88 11.49 -5.45
N PRO A 273 29.65 12.17 -6.32
CA PRO A 273 29.20 13.39 -7.00
C PRO A 273 27.96 13.15 -7.86
#